data_AF-A0A7Z9VW40-F1
#
_entry.id   AF-A0A7Z9VW40-F1
#
_cell.length_a   1.000
_cell.length_b   1.000
_cell.length_c   1.000
_cell.angle_alpha   90.00
_cell.angle_beta   90.00
_cell.angle_gamma   90.00
#
_symmetry.space_group_name_H-M   'P 1'
#
loop_
_entity.id
_entity.type
_entity.pdbx_description
1 polymer ?
#
loop_
_entity_poly.entity_id
_entity_poly.type
_entity_poly.pdbx_seq_one_letter_code
_entity_poly.pdbx_strand_id
1 'polypeptide(L)'
;MDKSPSSVRFAVAMTQKTKYPFTILPILLLLCSVTVSEIPIQLLRLSGPLADRESEISGLAWKGDHLIFLPENPERFPLGEYGSLFYLTRSELVQAVSSENDHDLLPKAIPFDDGGLLSNIPGFEGFEAIAFLDDELFMTIEA
;
A
#
# COMPACT_ATOMS: atom_id res chain seq x y z
N MET A 1 18.38 12.05 28.15
CA MET A 1 17.31 13.04 27.99
C MET A 1 16.13 12.32 27.38
N ASP A 2 15.15 12.02 28.23
CA ASP A 2 13.92 11.32 27.88
C ASP A 2 12.99 12.29 27.15
N LYS A 3 12.72 12.03 25.87
CA LYS A 3 11.72 12.78 25.10
C LYS A 3 10.43 11.97 25.14
N SER A 4 9.59 12.28 26.12
CA SER A 4 8.20 11.85 26.14
C SER A 4 7.51 12.30 24.84
N PRO A 5 6.92 11.39 24.04
CA PRO A 5 6.22 11.80 22.84
C PRO A 5 4.91 12.48 23.23
N SER A 6 4.76 13.75 22.82
CA SER A 6 3.53 14.51 22.91
C SER A 6 2.43 13.77 22.15
N SER A 7 1.53 13.11 22.89
CA SER A 7 0.39 12.41 22.34
C SER A 7 -0.64 13.42 21.83
N VAL A 8 -0.82 13.46 20.51
CA VAL A 8 -1.89 14.24 19.88
C VAL A 8 -3.21 13.49 20.07
N ARG A 9 -4.19 14.13 20.71
CA ARG A 9 -5.52 13.55 20.94
C ARG A 9 -6.47 14.03 19.86
N PHE A 10 -6.93 13.12 19.01
CA PHE A 10 -8.03 13.39 18.08
C PHE A 10 -9.35 12.90 18.72
N ALA A 11 -10.30 13.82 18.91
CA ALA A 11 -11.66 13.49 19.33
C ALA A 11 -12.59 13.66 18.12
N VAL A 12 -13.14 12.57 17.61
CA VAL A 12 -14.18 12.60 16.58
C VAL A 12 -15.53 12.44 17.27
N ALA A 13 -16.28 13.53 17.37
CA ALA A 13 -17.64 13.52 17.88
C ALA A 13 -18.62 13.31 16.72
N MET A 14 -19.06 12.06 16.51
CA MET A 14 -20.19 11.77 15.63
C MET A 14 -21.49 12.08 16.39
N THR A 15 -22.13 13.20 16.07
CA THR A 15 -23.47 13.51 16.60
C THR A 15 -24.54 12.81 15.75
N GLN A 16 -25.08 11.70 16.26
CA GLN A 16 -26.37 11.22 15.78
C GLN A 16 -27.47 11.94 16.56
N LYS A 17 -28.31 12.70 15.85
CA LYS A 17 -29.52 13.31 16.41
C LYS A 17 -30.53 12.22 16.74
N THR A 18 -30.54 11.74 17.99
CA THR A 18 -31.63 10.92 18.50
C THR A 18 -32.27 11.58 19.72
N LYS A 19 -33.59 11.81 19.63
CA LYS A 19 -34.44 12.29 20.73
C LYS A 19 -34.68 11.12 21.69
N TYR A 20 -33.84 10.96 22.71
CA TYR A 20 -34.13 10.06 23.84
C TYR A 20 -34.30 10.88 25.13
N PRO A 21 -35.25 10.51 26.01
CA PRO A 21 -35.47 11.18 27.28
C PRO A 21 -34.26 11.05 28.22
N PHE A 22 -33.96 12.19 28.85
CA PHE A 22 -32.74 12.55 29.54
C PHE A 22 -32.63 11.88 30.93
N THR A 23 -32.39 10.56 31.04
CA THR A 23 -32.16 9.96 32.38
C THR A 23 -31.31 8.68 32.45
N ILE A 24 -30.52 8.34 31.43
CA ILE A 24 -29.57 7.20 31.51
C ILE A 24 -28.18 7.60 30.97
N LEU A 25 -27.65 8.76 31.38
CA LEU A 25 -26.44 9.33 30.74
C LEU A 25 -25.10 9.33 31.53
N PRO A 26 -24.94 8.88 32.80
CA PRO A 26 -23.59 8.88 33.37
C PRO A 26 -22.88 7.53 33.41
N ILE A 27 -23.50 6.41 32.97
CA ILE A 27 -22.89 5.07 33.14
C ILE A 27 -22.15 4.55 31.89
N LEU A 28 -22.45 5.05 30.69
CA LEU A 28 -21.87 4.47 29.46
C LEU A 28 -20.51 5.05 29.04
N LEU A 29 -20.04 6.15 29.64
CA LEU A 29 -18.81 6.84 29.19
C LEU A 29 -17.50 6.38 29.86
N LEU A 30 -17.53 5.42 30.80
CA LEU A 30 -16.35 5.09 31.63
C LEU A 30 -15.50 3.89 31.13
N LEU A 31 -15.81 3.24 30.00
CA LEU A 31 -15.19 1.95 29.63
C LEU A 31 -14.32 1.93 28.37
N CYS A 32 -13.93 3.06 27.78
CA CYS A 32 -13.02 3.05 26.64
C CYS A 32 -11.95 4.14 26.72
N SER A 33 -11.10 4.06 27.74
CA SER A 33 -9.73 4.55 27.58
C SER A 33 -9.00 3.54 26.67
N VAL A 34 -9.30 3.56 25.37
CA VAL A 34 -8.49 2.83 24.38
C VAL A 34 -7.16 3.56 24.30
N THR A 35 -6.17 3.05 25.03
CA THR A 35 -4.78 3.44 24.80
C THR A 35 -4.36 2.79 23.49
N VAL A 36 -4.29 3.58 22.42
CA VAL A 36 -3.63 3.14 21.18
C VAL A 36 -2.14 3.07 21.48
N SER A 37 -1.60 1.86 21.58
CA SER A 37 -0.15 1.64 21.62
C SER A 37 0.37 1.66 20.19
N GLU A 38 1.53 2.28 19.97
CA GLU A 38 2.28 2.09 18.74
C GLU A 38 2.63 0.60 18.60
N ILE A 39 2.47 0.08 17.39
CA ILE A 39 2.85 -1.30 17.03
C ILE A 39 4.23 -1.20 16.38
N PRO A 40 5.21 -2.05 16.76
CA PRO A 40 6.51 -2.04 16.13
C PRO A 40 6.41 -2.33 14.62
N ILE A 41 7.24 -1.65 13.83
CA ILE A 41 7.33 -1.89 12.40
C ILE A 41 7.95 -3.28 12.17
N GLN A 42 7.24 -4.13 11.44
CA GLN A 42 7.78 -5.38 10.91
C GLN A 42 8.24 -5.13 9.46
N LEU A 43 9.53 -5.26 9.22
CA LEU A 43 10.08 -5.17 7.87
C LEU A 43 9.87 -6.50 7.13
N LEU A 44 9.12 -6.47 6.03
CA LEU A 44 9.02 -7.58 5.10
C LEU A 44 10.04 -7.35 3.98
N ARG A 45 11.08 -8.18 3.92
CA ARG A 45 12.13 -8.05 2.90
C ARG A 45 11.66 -8.64 1.58
N LEU A 46 12.06 -8.01 0.48
CA LEU A 46 11.88 -8.55 -0.86
C LEU A 46 13.16 -9.27 -1.30
N SER A 47 13.00 -10.24 -2.18
CA SER A 47 14.07 -10.89 -2.95
C SER A 47 13.83 -10.73 -4.45
N GLY A 48 14.83 -11.09 -5.24
CA GLY A 48 14.76 -10.95 -6.70
C GLY A 48 14.94 -9.50 -7.17
N PRO A 49 14.47 -9.16 -8.37
CA PRO A 49 14.75 -7.85 -8.99
C PRO A 49 14.28 -6.67 -8.16
N LEU A 50 13.16 -6.82 -7.43
CA LEU A 50 12.60 -5.74 -6.61
C LEU A 50 13.27 -5.57 -5.23
N ALA A 51 14.28 -6.39 -4.91
CA ALA A 51 15.13 -6.17 -3.75
C ALA A 51 16.20 -5.08 -4.01
N ASP A 52 16.46 -4.77 -5.28
CA ASP A 52 17.40 -3.72 -5.67
C ASP A 52 16.75 -2.35 -5.49
N ARG A 53 17.49 -1.41 -4.90
CA ARG A 53 17.03 -0.01 -4.73
C ARG A 53 16.84 0.69 -6.07
N GLU A 54 17.61 0.29 -7.07
CA GLU A 54 17.50 0.82 -8.44
C GLU A 54 16.25 0.29 -9.17
N SER A 55 15.44 -0.56 -8.53
CA SER A 55 14.16 -0.99 -9.10
C SER A 55 13.07 0.07 -9.09
N GLU A 56 13.29 1.17 -8.33
CA GLU A 56 12.48 2.40 -8.38
C GLU A 56 10.97 2.11 -8.34
N ILE A 57 10.53 1.39 -7.31
CA ILE A 57 9.10 1.14 -7.10
C ILE A 57 8.41 2.47 -6.77
N SER A 58 7.60 2.96 -7.70
CA SER A 58 6.86 4.20 -7.61
C SER A 58 5.42 3.99 -7.12
N GLY A 59 4.87 2.78 -7.25
CA GLY A 59 3.46 2.52 -6.90
C GLY A 59 3.15 1.13 -6.34
N LEU A 60 2.10 1.09 -5.51
CA LEU A 60 1.51 -0.13 -4.96
C LEU A 60 -0.02 -0.04 -5.01
N ALA A 61 -0.68 -1.06 -5.56
CA ALA A 61 -2.15 -1.13 -5.56
C ALA A 61 -2.68 -2.56 -5.48
N TRP A 62 -3.85 -2.73 -4.87
CA TRP A 62 -4.54 -4.01 -4.83
C TRP A 62 -5.38 -4.24 -6.09
N LYS A 63 -5.26 -5.43 -6.69
CA LYS A 63 -6.18 -5.99 -7.68
C LYS A 63 -6.61 -7.38 -7.23
N GLY A 64 -7.82 -7.49 -6.69
CA GLY A 64 -8.29 -8.73 -6.05
C GLY A 64 -7.38 -9.14 -4.88
N ASP A 65 -6.80 -10.33 -4.97
CA ASP A 65 -5.87 -10.87 -3.96
C ASP A 65 -4.39 -10.60 -4.28
N HIS A 66 -4.10 -9.78 -5.28
CA HIS A 66 -2.74 -9.43 -5.67
C HIS A 66 -2.42 -7.99 -5.25
N LEU A 67 -1.33 -7.82 -4.49
CA LEU A 67 -0.69 -6.52 -4.32
C LEU A 67 0.26 -6.34 -5.51
N ILE A 68 -0.06 -5.40 -6.39
CA ILE A 68 0.70 -5.07 -7.58
C ILE A 68 1.76 -4.02 -7.23
N PHE A 69 2.97 -4.24 -7.73
CA PHE A 69 4.12 -3.35 -7.65
C PHE A 69 4.37 -2.75 -9.03
N LEU A 70 4.48 -1.43 -9.06
CA LEU A 70 4.82 -0.65 -10.23
C LEU A 70 6.26 -0.13 -10.07
N PRO A 71 7.21 -0.59 -10.89
CA PRO A 71 8.44 0.14 -11.15
C PRO A 71 8.14 1.43 -11.93
N GLU A 72 8.90 2.49 -11.69
CA GLU A 72 8.84 3.75 -12.45
C GLU A 72 9.04 3.52 -13.96
N ASN A 73 9.95 2.60 -14.30
CA ASN A 73 10.29 2.19 -15.66
C ASN A 73 10.08 0.67 -15.85
N PRO A 74 8.85 0.18 -16.08
CA PRO A 74 8.54 -1.24 -16.25
C PRO A 74 9.35 -1.94 -17.36
N GLU A 75 9.76 -1.22 -18.39
CA GLU A 75 10.55 -1.70 -19.53
C GLU A 75 11.96 -2.15 -19.15
N ARG A 76 12.49 -1.72 -18.00
CA ARG A 76 13.76 -2.21 -17.44
C ARG A 76 13.66 -3.67 -16.97
N PHE A 77 12.45 -4.20 -16.86
CA PHE A 77 12.15 -5.57 -16.47
C PHE A 77 11.46 -6.32 -17.62
N PRO A 78 12.20 -6.70 -18.69
CA PRO A 78 11.59 -7.30 -19.87
C PRO A 78 11.01 -8.69 -19.57
N LEU A 79 9.78 -8.93 -20.02
CA LEU A 79 9.10 -10.22 -20.00
C LEU A 79 8.43 -10.46 -21.35
N GLY A 80 9.16 -11.14 -22.24
CA GLY A 80 8.76 -11.27 -23.64
C GLY A 80 9.03 -9.95 -24.39
N GLU A 81 8.03 -9.44 -25.08
CA GLU A 81 8.09 -8.16 -25.82
C GLU A 81 7.71 -6.95 -24.95
N TYR A 82 7.31 -7.18 -23.71
CA TYR A 82 6.74 -6.19 -22.81
C TYR A 82 7.64 -5.92 -21.61
N GLY A 83 7.42 -4.79 -20.93
CA GLY A 83 7.94 -4.55 -19.59
C GLY A 83 7.22 -5.42 -18.56
N SER A 84 7.51 -5.23 -17.27
CA SER A 84 6.85 -5.98 -16.21
C SER A 84 6.32 -5.11 -15.07
N LEU A 85 5.09 -5.42 -14.65
CA LEU A 85 4.66 -5.20 -13.27
C LEU A 85 5.00 -6.44 -12.43
N PHE A 86 4.90 -6.33 -11.12
CA PHE A 86 5.09 -7.48 -10.23
C PHE A 86 3.95 -7.63 -9.25
N TYR A 87 3.82 -8.80 -8.64
CA TYR A 87 2.83 -9.00 -7.58
C TYR A 87 3.28 -9.95 -6.47
N LEU A 88 2.66 -9.75 -5.31
CA LEU A 88 2.55 -10.73 -4.23
C LEU A 88 1.08 -11.02 -3.94
N THR A 89 0.77 -12.24 -3.52
CA THR A 89 -0.58 -12.59 -3.09
C THR A 89 -0.83 -12.14 -1.64
N ARG A 90 -2.09 -11.85 -1.32
CA ARG A 90 -2.54 -11.59 0.06
C ARG A 90 -2.13 -12.72 1.01
N SER A 91 -2.21 -13.98 0.57
CA SER A 91 -1.80 -15.12 1.39
C SER A 91 -0.31 -15.13 1.72
N GLU A 92 0.56 -14.79 0.75
CA GLU A 92 2.01 -14.67 0.98
C GLU A 92 2.30 -13.57 2.01
N LEU A 93 1.63 -12.41 1.88
CA LEU A 93 1.77 -11.29 2.83
C LEU A 93 1.25 -11.62 4.23
N VAL A 94 0.05 -12.19 4.34
CA VAL A 94 -0.54 -12.59 5.64
C VAL A 94 0.33 -13.64 6.31
N GLN A 95 0.86 -14.60 5.55
CA GLN A 95 1.79 -15.58 6.09
C GLN A 95 3.05 -14.89 6.63
N ALA A 96 3.69 -14.04 5.83
CA ALA A 96 4.92 -13.32 6.25
C ALA A 96 4.71 -12.48 7.52
N VAL A 97 3.58 -11.78 7.62
CA VAL A 97 3.21 -11.02 8.84
C VAL A 97 3.00 -11.96 10.03
N SER A 98 2.27 -13.07 9.85
CA SER A 98 1.83 -13.92 10.96
C SER A 98 2.90 -14.84 11.53
N SER A 99 3.92 -15.19 10.74
CA SER A 99 4.82 -16.30 11.07
C SER A 99 6.17 -15.89 11.65
N GLU A 100 6.38 -14.59 11.96
CA GLU A 100 7.72 -14.02 12.26
C GLU A 100 8.78 -14.50 11.25
N ASN A 101 8.35 -14.87 10.05
CA ASN A 101 9.17 -15.59 9.09
C ASN A 101 10.18 -14.63 8.50
N ASP A 102 11.45 -14.99 8.64
CA ASP A 102 12.60 -14.21 8.15
C ASP A 102 12.94 -14.56 6.69
N HIS A 103 11.98 -15.09 5.91
CA HIS A 103 12.22 -15.36 4.49
C HIS A 103 11.79 -14.17 3.64
N ASP A 104 12.65 -13.83 2.69
CA ASP A 104 12.38 -12.75 1.75
C ASP A 104 11.23 -13.15 0.80
N LEU A 105 10.33 -12.21 0.53
CA LEU A 105 9.22 -12.37 -0.41
C LEU A 105 9.72 -12.19 -1.84
N LEU A 106 9.33 -13.06 -2.76
CA LEU A 106 9.72 -12.95 -4.17
C LEU A 106 8.51 -12.52 -5.02
N PRO A 107 8.40 -11.23 -5.40
CA PRO A 107 7.34 -10.79 -6.30
C PRO A 107 7.43 -11.47 -7.67
N LYS A 108 6.28 -11.85 -8.21
CA LYS A 108 6.16 -12.53 -9.51
C LYS A 108 5.89 -11.50 -10.60
N ALA A 109 6.58 -11.59 -11.73
CA ALA A 109 6.41 -10.68 -12.85
C ALA A 109 5.10 -10.96 -13.63
N ILE A 110 4.48 -9.89 -14.13
CA ILE A 110 3.32 -9.90 -15.04
C ILE A 110 3.69 -9.00 -16.22
N PRO A 111 3.48 -9.43 -17.48
CA PRO A 111 3.79 -8.61 -18.64
C PRO A 111 2.94 -7.34 -18.63
N PHE A 112 3.56 -6.22 -18.97
CA PHE A 112 2.93 -4.91 -19.02
C PHE A 112 3.19 -4.24 -20.37
N ASP A 113 2.10 -4.16 -21.14
CA ASP A 113 2.05 -3.40 -22.39
C ASP A 113 1.57 -1.99 -22.07
N ASP A 114 2.45 -1.00 -22.22
CA ASP A 114 2.12 0.41 -22.01
C ASP A 114 1.31 1.00 -23.19
N GLY A 115 1.03 0.22 -24.23
CA GLY A 115 0.34 0.69 -25.44
C GLY A 115 1.16 1.72 -26.23
N GLY A 116 2.48 1.79 -26.00
CA GLY A 116 3.37 2.76 -26.62
C GLY A 116 3.32 4.16 -26.00
N LEU A 117 2.80 4.33 -24.78
CA LEU A 117 2.79 5.61 -24.06
C LEU A 117 4.19 6.25 -24.02
N LEU A 118 5.23 5.47 -23.72
CA LEU A 118 6.62 5.90 -23.69
C LEU A 118 7.06 6.64 -24.96
N SER A 119 6.55 6.20 -26.13
CA SER A 119 6.92 6.79 -27.43
C SER A 119 6.02 7.95 -27.87
N ASN A 120 4.86 8.13 -27.22
CA ASN A 120 3.81 9.04 -27.69
C ASN A 120 3.59 10.25 -26.78
N ILE A 121 4.17 10.27 -25.58
CA ILE A 121 4.06 11.39 -24.65
C ILE A 121 5.38 12.17 -24.64
N PRO A 122 5.40 13.41 -25.16
CA PRO A 122 6.59 14.26 -25.08
C PRO A 122 6.96 14.52 -23.61
N GLY A 123 8.23 14.29 -23.27
CA GLY A 123 8.73 14.51 -21.91
C GLY A 123 8.59 13.33 -20.96
N PHE A 124 8.00 12.20 -21.38
CA PHE A 124 7.81 11.03 -20.50
C PHE A 124 9.10 10.63 -19.77
N GLU A 125 9.05 10.66 -18.44
CA GLU A 125 10.17 10.26 -17.56
C GLU A 125 9.88 8.91 -16.87
N GLY A 126 8.64 8.67 -16.44
CA GLY A 126 8.27 7.44 -15.75
C GLY A 126 6.82 7.39 -15.29
N PHE A 127 6.42 6.25 -14.74
CA PHE A 127 5.12 6.09 -14.06
C PHE A 127 5.24 6.38 -12.57
N GLU A 128 4.31 7.16 -12.03
CA GLU A 128 4.40 7.69 -10.65
C GLU A 128 3.39 7.05 -9.67
N ALA A 129 2.30 6.47 -10.18
CA ALA A 129 1.30 5.82 -9.34
C ALA A 129 0.46 4.83 -10.15
N ILE A 130 -0.19 3.92 -9.42
CA ILE A 130 -1.11 2.93 -9.95
C ILE A 130 -2.37 2.83 -9.09
N ALA A 131 -3.53 2.67 -9.71
CA ALA A 131 -4.79 2.39 -9.05
C ALA A 131 -5.67 1.49 -9.94
N PHE A 132 -6.51 0.69 -9.31
CA PHE A 132 -7.51 -0.13 -9.98
C PHE A 132 -8.91 0.28 -9.54
N LEU A 133 -9.83 0.40 -10.49
CA LEU A 133 -11.26 0.50 -10.24
C LEU A 133 -11.94 -0.57 -11.09
N ASP A 134 -12.52 -1.58 -10.42
CA ASP A 134 -12.99 -2.79 -11.08
C ASP A 134 -11.92 -3.36 -12.03
N ASP A 135 -12.20 -3.45 -13.32
CA ASP A 135 -11.28 -3.96 -14.36
C ASP A 135 -10.48 -2.87 -15.07
N GLU A 136 -10.60 -1.61 -14.64
CA GLU A 136 -9.86 -0.49 -15.20
C GLU A 136 -8.58 -0.20 -14.38
N LEU A 137 -7.50 0.03 -15.11
CA LEU A 137 -6.19 0.43 -14.58
C LEU A 137 -6.00 1.92 -14.84
N PHE A 138 -5.66 2.65 -13.79
CA PHE A 138 -5.30 4.07 -13.83
C PHE A 138 -3.86 4.23 -13.37
N MET A 139 -3.11 5.08 -14.08
CA MET A 139 -1.72 5.38 -13.76
C MET A 139 -1.46 6.87 -13.93
N THR A 140 -0.57 7.41 -13.12
CA THR A 140 0.01 8.75 -13.35
C THR A 140 1.39 8.61 -13.95
N ILE A 141 1.81 9.65 -14.66
CA ILE A 141 3.11 9.73 -15.32
C ILE A 141 3.80 11.04 -14.93
N GLU A 142 5.12 11.04 -14.97
CA GLU A 142 5.93 12.27 -15.02
C GLU A 142 6.28 12.58 -16.48
N ALA A 143 6.01 13.82 -16.91
CA ALA A 143 6.23 14.30 -18.28
C ALA A 143 6.35 15.83 -18.36
#